data_AF-A0A9W9L1Y1-F1
#
_entry.id   AF-A0A9W9L1Y1-F1
#
_cell.length_a   1.000
_cell.length_b   1.000
_cell.length_c   1.000
_cell.angle_alpha   90.00
_cell.angle_beta   90.00
_cell.angle_gamma   90.00
#
_symmetry.space_group_name_H-M   'P 1'
#
loop_
_entity.id
_entity.type
_entity.pdbx_description
1 polymer ?
#
loop_
_entity_poly.entity_id
_entity_poly.type
_entity_poly.pdbx_seq_one_letter_code
_entity_poly.pdbx_strand_id
1 'polypeptide(L)'
;MASIPPTQSNRTKYDKKSMRQKQGRRKSSLMKKASEYSKMCDADVCVGIRLRETGQVFILSADASGFWAFLASQLSSYYPAPKLVTDQDLEQFDKDTPEQHT
;
A
#
# COMPACT_ATOMS: atom_id res chain seq x y z
N MET A 1 -6.05 -40.21 -21.45
CA MET A 1 -6.62 -39.48 -20.31
C MET A 1 -6.75 -38.02 -20.71
N ALA A 2 -7.95 -37.53 -21.03
CA ALA A 2 -8.15 -36.13 -21.41
C ALA A 2 -8.14 -35.24 -20.16
N SER A 3 -7.25 -34.25 -20.12
CA SER A 3 -7.16 -33.29 -19.03
C SER A 3 -8.42 -32.44 -18.95
N ILE A 4 -9.08 -32.48 -17.80
CA ILE A 4 -10.29 -31.68 -17.52
C ILE A 4 -9.90 -30.20 -17.54
N PRO A 5 -10.54 -29.34 -18.37
CA PRO A 5 -10.22 -27.92 -18.41
C PRO A 5 -10.63 -27.27 -17.09
N PRO A 6 -9.84 -26.30 -16.57
CA PRO A 6 -10.16 -25.64 -15.32
C PRO A 6 -11.47 -24.87 -15.44
N THR A 7 -12.42 -25.19 -14.55
CA THR A 7 -13.73 -24.56 -14.42
C THR A 7 -13.58 -23.04 -14.24
N GLN A 8 -14.34 -22.24 -15.00
CA GLN A 8 -14.27 -20.76 -15.08
C GLN A 8 -14.24 -20.03 -13.71
N SER A 9 -14.79 -20.62 -12.66
CA SER A 9 -14.76 -20.13 -11.28
C SER A 9 -13.34 -19.88 -10.74
N ASN A 10 -12.37 -20.71 -11.13
CA ASN A 10 -11.03 -20.61 -10.55
C ASN A 10 -10.23 -19.47 -11.18
N ARG A 11 -10.39 -19.24 -12.50
CA ARG A 11 -9.67 -18.21 -13.27
C ARG A 11 -9.89 -16.80 -12.69
N THR A 12 -11.14 -16.45 -12.41
CA THR A 12 -11.53 -15.15 -11.83
C THR A 12 -10.97 -14.91 -10.42
N LYS A 13 -10.75 -15.96 -9.63
CA LYS A 13 -10.13 -15.86 -8.29
C LYS A 13 -8.63 -15.58 -8.38
N TYR A 14 -7.92 -16.21 -9.33
CA TYR A 14 -6.50 -15.94 -9.56
C TYR A 14 -6.26 -14.51 -10.06
N ASP A 15 -7.12 -14.01 -10.94
CA ASP A 15 -7.03 -12.63 -11.44
C ASP A 15 -7.22 -11.60 -10.31
N LYS A 16 -8.21 -11.82 -9.42
CA LYS A 16 -8.42 -10.96 -8.24
C LYS A 16 -7.24 -10.99 -7.27
N LYS A 17 -6.65 -12.16 -7.03
CA LYS A 17 -5.44 -12.30 -6.19
C LYS A 17 -4.25 -11.56 -6.81
N SER A 18 -4.03 -11.73 -8.12
CA SER A 18 -2.98 -11.04 -8.87
C SER A 18 -3.14 -9.51 -8.81
N MET A 19 -4.36 -9.01 -8.97
CA MET A 19 -4.67 -7.58 -8.86
C MET A 19 -4.41 -7.03 -7.45
N ARG A 20 -4.79 -7.77 -6.40
CA ARG A 20 -4.50 -7.36 -5.02
C ARG A 20 -3.01 -7.32 -4.73
N GLN A 21 -2.23 -8.29 -5.22
CA GLN A 21 -0.77 -8.27 -5.12
C GLN A 21 -0.17 -7.07 -5.85
N LYS A 22 -0.60 -6.82 -7.09
CA LYS A 22 -0.13 -5.67 -7.90
C LYS A 22 -0.45 -4.34 -7.21
N GLN A 23 -1.65 -4.22 -6.61
CA GLN A 23 -2.05 -3.06 -5.82
C GLN A 23 -1.14 -2.89 -4.58
N GLY A 24 -0.88 -3.96 -3.84
CA GLY A 24 0.03 -3.94 -2.69
C GLY A 24 1.43 -3.47 -3.05
N ARG A 25 2.02 -4.04 -4.12
CA ARG A 25 3.35 -3.64 -4.63
C ARG A 25 3.38 -2.17 -5.01
N ARG A 26 2.40 -1.69 -5.80
CA ARG A 26 2.33 -0.28 -6.21
C ARG A 26 2.16 0.67 -5.03
N LYS A 27 1.33 0.31 -4.04
CA LYS A 27 1.15 1.08 -2.81
C LYS A 27 2.48 1.23 -2.06
N SER A 28 3.19 0.12 -1.85
CA SER A 28 4.49 0.10 -1.17
C SER A 28 5.53 0.94 -1.92
N SER A 29 5.71 0.71 -3.23
CA SER A 29 6.67 1.47 -4.03
C SER A 29 6.38 2.97 -4.06
N LEU A 30 5.11 3.38 -4.11
CA LEU A 30 4.74 4.80 -4.07
C LEU A 30 5.14 5.43 -2.73
N MET A 31 4.83 4.76 -1.62
CA MET A 31 5.16 5.23 -0.28
C MET A 31 6.68 5.34 -0.08
N LYS A 32 7.45 4.34 -0.53
CA LYS A 32 8.92 4.39 -0.48
C LYS A 32 9.49 5.57 -1.25
N LYS A 33 9.03 5.81 -2.48
CA LYS A 33 9.47 6.94 -3.29
C LYS A 33 9.16 8.30 -2.65
N ALA A 34 8.04 8.39 -1.93
CA ALA A 34 7.71 9.60 -1.17
C ALA A 34 8.67 9.82 0.00
N SER A 35 8.98 8.77 0.78
CA SER A 35 10.00 8.87 1.85
C SER A 35 11.40 9.17 1.29
N GLU A 36 11.79 8.55 0.17
CA GLU A 36 13.06 8.83 -0.50
C GLU A 36 13.14 10.29 -0.97
N TYR A 37 12.09 10.80 -1.60
CA TYR A 37 12.04 12.18 -2.07
C TYR A 37 12.15 13.17 -0.92
N SER A 38 11.43 12.93 0.19
CA SER A 38 11.53 13.75 1.40
C SER A 38 12.98 13.85 1.88
N LYS A 39 13.70 12.72 1.97
CA LYS A 39 15.09 12.64 2.40
C LYS A 39 16.07 13.28 1.41
N MET A 40 15.89 13.07 0.11
CA MET A 40 16.81 13.57 -0.92
C MET A 40 16.65 15.07 -1.20
N CYS A 41 15.43 15.58 -1.05
CA CYS A 41 15.08 16.94 -1.45
C CYS A 41 14.74 17.86 -0.27
N ASP A 42 14.93 17.40 0.97
CA ASP A 42 14.58 18.12 2.20
C ASP A 42 13.15 18.69 2.14
N ALA A 43 12.21 17.81 1.79
CA ALA A 43 10.83 18.17 1.53
C ALA A 43 9.89 17.46 2.51
N ASP A 44 8.91 18.18 3.04
CA ASP A 44 7.84 17.61 3.85
C ASP A 44 6.77 16.99 2.93
N VAL A 45 6.70 15.66 2.90
CA VAL A 45 5.81 14.91 2.00
C VAL A 45 4.74 14.17 2.78
N CYS A 46 3.50 14.20 2.28
CA CYS A 46 2.42 13.35 2.76
C CYS A 46 1.75 12.60 1.60
N VAL A 47 1.45 11.32 1.81
CA VAL A 47 0.73 10.48 0.83
C VAL A 47 -0.50 9.86 1.49
N GLY A 48 -1.68 10.26 1.01
CA GLY A 48 -2.96 9.65 1.36
C GLY A 48 -3.48 8.73 0.25
N ILE A 49 -3.78 7.47 0.58
CA ILE A 49 -4.34 6.49 -0.36
C ILE A 49 -5.66 5.97 0.18
N ARG A 50 -6.76 6.24 -0.54
CA ARG A 50 -8.07 5.63 -0.25
C ARG A 50 -8.38 4.52 -1.24
N LEU A 51 -8.51 3.29 -0.74
CA LEU A 51 -9.02 2.18 -1.54
C LEU A 51 -10.53 2.35 -1.69
N ARG A 52 -10.98 2.67 -2.91
CA ARG A 52 -12.41 2.94 -3.17
C ARG A 52 -13.31 1.74 -2.87
N GLU A 53 -12.80 0.53 -3.10
CA GLU A 53 -13.53 -0.72 -2.87
C GLU A 53 -13.81 -0.98 -1.39
N THR A 54 -12.84 -0.72 -0.51
CA THR A 54 -12.95 -1.04 0.93
C THR A 54 -13.18 0.20 1.80
N GLY A 55 -13.08 1.40 1.23
CA GLY A 55 -13.03 2.65 1.97
C GLY A 55 -11.73 2.87 2.76
N GLN A 56 -10.85 1.87 2.87
CA GLN A 56 -9.64 1.94 3.70
C GLN A 56 -8.72 3.07 3.24
N VAL A 57 -8.38 3.94 4.18
CA VAL A 57 -7.38 4.99 4.00
C VAL A 57 -6.04 4.54 4.57
N PHE A 58 -4.96 4.83 3.85
CA PHE A 58 -3.57 4.71 4.30
C PHE A 58 -2.92 6.08 4.22
N ILE A 59 -2.16 6.46 5.24
CA ILE A 59 -1.50 7.77 5.30
C ILE A 59 -0.03 7.52 5.62
N LEU A 60 0.87 8.02 4.77
CA LEU A 60 2.28 8.17 5.08
C LEU A 60 2.56 9.65 5.30
N SER A 61 3.20 9.97 6.40
CA SER A 61 3.74 11.30 6.71
C SER A 61 5.27 11.15 6.74
N ALA A 62 5.92 11.64 5.69
CA ALA A 62 7.37 11.69 5.54
C ALA A 62 7.80 13.16 5.63
N ASP A 63 7.68 13.71 6.83
CA ASP A 63 7.96 15.09 7.17
C ASP A 63 8.78 15.15 8.45
N ALA A 64 9.93 15.81 8.40
CA ALA A 64 10.77 16.00 9.59
C ALA A 64 10.18 17.10 10.49
N SER A 65 9.42 18.03 9.92
CA SER A 65 8.83 19.17 10.63
C SER A 65 7.52 18.85 11.35
N GLY A 66 6.87 17.72 11.03
CA GLY A 66 5.53 17.42 11.49
C GLY A 66 4.44 18.30 10.87
N PHE A 67 4.74 19.04 9.80
CA PHE A 67 3.80 19.94 9.11
C PHE A 67 2.49 19.25 8.73
N TRP A 68 2.51 17.96 8.40
CA TRP A 68 1.34 17.20 7.99
C TRP A 68 0.60 16.51 9.15
N ALA A 69 1.02 16.69 10.40
CA ALA A 69 0.40 16.05 11.57
C ALA A 69 -1.11 16.33 11.70
N PHE A 70 -1.56 17.51 11.27
CA PHE A 70 -2.98 17.86 11.30
C PHE A 70 -3.86 16.97 10.41
N LEU A 71 -3.31 16.39 9.34
CA LEU A 71 -4.06 15.50 8.44
C LEU A 71 -4.51 14.23 9.17
N ALA A 72 -3.67 13.68 10.04
CA ALA A 72 -4.03 12.54 10.88
C ALA A 72 -5.21 12.89 11.81
N SER A 73 -5.21 14.09 12.39
CA SER A 73 -6.32 14.57 13.23
C SER A 73 -7.61 14.75 12.43
N GLN A 74 -7.54 15.35 11.24
CA GLN A 74 -8.72 15.53 10.36
C GLN A 74 -9.34 14.20 9.93
N LEU A 75 -8.52 13.17 9.76
CA LEU A 75 -8.97 11.85 9.34
C LEU A 75 -9.31 10.91 10.51
N SER A 76 -9.10 11.34 11.76
CA SER A 76 -9.33 10.52 12.96
C SER A 76 -10.78 10.03 13.10
N SER A 77 -11.75 10.80 12.59
CA SER A 77 -13.17 10.43 12.60
C SER A 77 -13.62 9.63 11.37
N TYR A 78 -12.73 9.34 10.41
CA TYR A 78 -13.07 8.62 9.19
C TYR A 78 -13.28 7.12 9.45
N TYR A 79 -14.22 6.51 8.73
CA TYR A 79 -14.48 5.07 8.80
C TYR A 79 -14.33 4.39 7.43
N PRO A 80 -13.64 3.23 7.34
CA PRO A 80 -12.89 2.56 8.42
C PRO A 80 -11.65 3.36 8.85
N ALA A 81 -11.18 3.09 10.08
CA ALA A 81 -10.06 3.81 10.70
C ALA A 81 -8.85 3.89 9.75
N PRO A 82 -8.33 5.09 9.45
CA PRO A 82 -7.14 5.24 8.63
C PRO A 82 -5.93 4.51 9.22
N LYS A 83 -5.13 3.91 8.35
CA LYS A 83 -3.88 3.25 8.72
C LYS A 83 -2.73 4.20 8.51
N LEU A 84 -2.11 4.62 9.59
CA LEU A 84 -0.84 5.33 9.54
C LEU A 84 0.24 4.34 9.13
N VAL A 85 1.04 4.72 8.15
CA VAL A 85 2.17 3.95 7.62
C VAL A 85 3.41 4.70 8.03
N THR A 86 4.20 4.08 8.89
CA THR A 86 5.51 4.58 9.29
C THR A 86 6.58 4.09 8.33
N ASP A 87 7.77 4.70 8.35
CA ASP A 87 8.92 4.19 7.60
C ASP A 87 9.23 2.71 7.95
N GLN A 88 8.96 2.27 9.19
CA GLN A 88 9.15 0.87 9.61
C GLN A 88 8.17 -0.10 8.91
N ASP A 89 6.92 0.33 8.71
CA ASP A 89 5.94 -0.45 7.97
C ASP A 89 6.35 -0.65 6.50
N LEU A 90 7.12 0.29 5.93
CA LEU A 90 7.61 0.20 4.56
C LEU A 90 8.67 -0.90 4.38
N GLU A 91 9.48 -1.16 5.42
CA GLU A 91 10.49 -2.22 5.41
C GLU A 91 9.87 -3.62 5.56
N GLN A 92 8.75 -3.73 6.28
CA GLN A 92 8.01 -4.98 6.43
C GLN A 92 7.44 -5.48 5.09
N PHE A 93 7.08 -4.57 4.17
CA PHE A 93 6.55 -4.93 2.84
C PHE A 93 7.56 -5.63 1.92
N ASP A 94 8.87 -5.50 2.17
CA ASP A 94 9.90 -6.21 1.39
C ASP A 94 10.01 -7.68 1.79
N LYS A 95 9.76 -8.01 3.05
CA LYS A 95 9.90 -9.38 3.57
C LYS A 95 8.75 -10.31 3.15
N ASP A 96 7.59 -9.77 2.80
CA ASP A 96 6.42 -10.54 2.34
C ASP A 96 6.44 -10.86 0.82
N THR A 97 7.54 -10.56 0.11
CA THR A 97 7.74 -11.08 -1.25
C THR A 97 8.42 -12.44 -1.12
N PRO A 98 7.72 -13.58 -1.30
CA PRO A 98 8.41 -14.85 -1.43
C PRO A 98 9.31 -14.77 -2.66
N GLU A 99 10.62 -14.84 -2.44
CA GLU A 99 11.59 -15.14 -3.48
C GLU A 99 11.17 -16.45 -4.13
N GLN A 100 10.54 -16.36 -5.30
CA GLN A 100 10.40 -17.51 -6.18
C GLN A 100 11.78 -17.74 -6.78
N HIS A 101 12.54 -18.62 -6.12
CA HIS A 101 13.77 -19.18 -6.63
C HIS A 101 13.45 -19.93 -7.93
N THR A 102 14.10 -19.50 -9.01
CA THR A 102 14.17 -20.20 -10.30
C THR A 102 14.83 -21.56 -10.13
#